data_AF-A0A4Q4SY45-F1
#
_entry.id   AF-A0A4Q4SY45-F1
#
_cell.length_a   1.000
_cell.length_b   1.000
_cell.length_c   1.000
_cell.angle_alpha   90.00
_cell.angle_beta   90.00
_cell.angle_gamma   90.00
#
_symmetry.space_group_name_H-M   'P 1'
#
loop_
_entity.id
_entity.type
_entity.pdbx_description
1 polymer ?
#
loop_
_entity_poly.entity_id
_entity_poly.type
_entity_poly.pdbx_seq_one_letter_code
_entity_poly.pdbx_strand_id
1 'polypeptide(L)'
;MSANGTVRAKIKGAKEPNDTLNVGASNREIFRIFDVPESTGRRWVKEESPNTPQAEKRGRKRKFDEAQVELVDHFYYHTSNPWNDHRLSWQDLAKKAGANPQCSTSTLKRTLKPLVIHTRPETKKPRLNDSTKKQRVERAQRELKGCY
;
A
#
# COMPACT_ATOMS: atom_id res chain seq x y z
N MET A 1 16.08 -0.16 18.20
CA MET A 1 15.25 -0.89 19.19
C MET A 1 14.89 0.09 20.30
N SER A 2 13.61 0.26 20.64
CA SER A 2 13.19 1.26 21.63
C SER A 2 13.39 0.69 23.04
N ALA A 3 14.18 1.37 23.88
CA ALA A 3 14.51 0.97 25.25
C ALA A 3 13.25 0.66 26.11
N ASN A 4 12.13 1.30 25.80
CA ASN A 4 10.86 1.13 26.51
C ASN A 4 10.17 -0.22 26.27
N GLY A 5 10.44 -0.89 25.14
CA GLY A 5 9.82 -2.18 24.82
C GLY A 5 10.31 -3.31 25.74
N THR A 6 11.61 -3.30 26.05
CA THR A 6 12.24 -4.31 26.90
C THR A 6 11.82 -4.18 28.36
N VAL A 7 11.67 -2.96 28.86
CA VAL A 7 11.23 -2.68 30.24
C VAL A 7 9.76 -3.09 30.44
N ARG A 8 8.91 -2.84 29.46
CA ARG A 8 7.50 -3.28 29.47
C ARG A 8 7.36 -4.80 29.56
N ALA A 9 8.16 -5.55 28.79
CA ALA A 9 8.14 -7.00 28.81
C ALA A 9 8.59 -7.57 30.17
N LYS A 10 9.62 -6.96 30.77
CA LYS A 10 10.11 -7.33 32.12
C LYS A 10 9.07 -7.10 33.20
N ILE A 11 8.32 -5.99 33.15
CA ILE A 11 7.24 -5.71 34.11
C ILE A 11 6.10 -6.72 33.97
N LYS A 12 5.69 -7.05 32.74
CA LYS A 12 4.65 -8.08 32.50
C LYS A 12 5.12 -9.45 33.02
N GLY A 13 6.33 -9.86 32.67
CA GLY A 13 6.92 -11.13 33.11
C GLY A 13 7.23 -11.21 34.60
N ALA A 14 7.33 -10.09 35.32
CA ALA A 14 7.44 -10.06 36.78
C ALA A 14 6.07 -10.09 37.48
N LYS A 15 5.03 -9.57 36.83
CA LYS A 15 3.66 -9.57 37.36
C LYS A 15 3.00 -10.96 37.28
N GLU A 16 3.14 -11.66 36.16
CA GLU A 16 2.59 -13.02 35.96
C GLU A 16 2.97 -14.00 37.09
N PRO A 17 4.25 -14.16 37.47
CA PRO A 17 4.65 -15.02 38.59
C PRO A 17 4.23 -14.44 39.95
N ASN A 18 4.18 -13.11 40.12
CA ASN A 18 3.76 -12.50 41.38
C ASN A 18 2.27 -12.75 41.68
N ASP A 19 1.42 -12.69 40.65
CA ASP A 19 -0.02 -12.95 40.77
C ASP A 19 -0.32 -14.46 40.90
N THR A 20 0.47 -15.33 40.26
CA THR A 20 0.26 -16.80 40.32
C THR A 20 0.87 -17.46 41.54
N LEU A 21 2.02 -16.97 42.02
CA LEU A 21 2.72 -17.52 43.20
C LEU A 21 2.39 -16.75 44.49
N ASN A 22 1.52 -15.74 44.42
CA ASN A 22 1.10 -14.89 45.53
C ASN A 22 2.28 -14.38 46.39
N VAL A 23 3.35 -13.93 45.72
CA VAL A 23 4.63 -13.53 46.34
C VAL A 23 4.48 -12.25 47.19
N GLY A 24 3.30 -11.60 47.13
CA GLY A 24 2.94 -10.48 48.00
C GLY A 24 3.57 -9.15 47.60
N ALA A 25 4.33 -9.09 46.49
CA ALA A 25 4.88 -7.83 46.02
C ALA A 25 3.77 -6.97 45.43
N SER A 26 3.69 -5.71 45.86
CA SER A 26 2.73 -4.77 45.31
C SER A 26 3.14 -4.37 43.89
N ASN A 27 2.15 -4.12 43.01
CA ASN A 27 2.43 -3.59 41.67
C ASN A 27 3.33 -2.33 41.71
N ARG A 28 3.21 -1.54 42.77
CA ARG A 28 4.04 -0.36 43.03
C ARG A 28 5.52 -0.70 43.18
N GLU A 29 5.85 -1.76 43.91
CA GLU A 29 7.24 -2.22 44.09
C GLU A 29 7.82 -2.76 42.79
N ILE A 30 7.02 -3.52 42.03
CA ILE A 30 7.44 -4.01 40.71
C ILE A 30 7.81 -2.83 39.81
N PHE A 31 6.96 -1.79 39.74
CA PHE A 31 7.26 -0.62 38.90
C PHE A 31 8.48 0.16 39.39
N ARG A 32 8.69 0.25 40.70
CA ARG A 32 9.86 0.90 41.30
C ARG A 32 11.16 0.16 40.98
N ILE A 33 11.16 -1.17 40.98
CA ILE A 33 12.34 -1.99 40.63
C ILE A 33 12.78 -1.72 39.18
N PHE A 34 11.84 -1.47 38.28
CA PHE A 34 12.10 -1.21 36.87
C PHE A 34 12.15 0.28 36.51
N ASP A 35 12.16 1.17 37.52
CA ASP A 35 12.20 2.63 37.37
C ASP A 35 11.09 3.18 36.45
N VAL A 36 9.86 2.68 36.63
CA VAL A 36 8.69 3.06 35.83
C VAL A 36 7.67 3.83 36.69
N PRO A 37 7.17 4.98 36.21
CA PRO A 37 6.08 5.69 36.88
C PRO A 37 4.84 4.81 37.01
N GLU A 38 4.17 4.83 38.17
CA GLU A 38 3.00 3.98 38.45
C GLU A 38 1.88 4.11 37.40
N SER A 39 1.65 5.31 36.86
CA SER A 39 0.68 5.56 35.79
C SER A 39 0.99 4.75 34.52
N THR A 40 2.28 4.65 34.17
CA THR A 40 2.77 3.93 33.00
C THR A 40 2.75 2.42 33.23
N GLY A 41 3.22 1.98 34.39
CA GLY A 41 3.19 0.57 34.79
C GLY A 41 1.76 0.01 34.81
N ARG A 42 0.82 0.72 35.46
CA ARG A 42 -0.61 0.33 35.48
C ARG A 42 -1.21 0.28 34.07
N ARG A 43 -0.88 1.23 33.19
CA ARG A 43 -1.34 1.20 31.80
C ARG A 43 -0.83 -0.03 31.06
N TRP A 44 0.45 -0.37 31.21
CA TRP A 44 1.04 -1.53 30.54
C TRP A 44 0.47 -2.86 31.03
N VAL A 45 0.16 -2.94 32.31
CA VAL A 45 -0.46 -4.08 32.97
C VAL A 45 -1.95 -4.21 32.61
N LYS A 46 -2.66 -3.08 32.48
CA LYS A 46 -4.10 -3.06 32.13
C LYS A 46 -4.38 -3.35 30.65
N GLU A 47 -3.40 -3.16 29.75
CA GLU A 47 -3.48 -3.61 28.36
C GLU A 47 -3.34 -5.15 28.29
N GLU A 48 -4.41 -5.84 28.71
CA GLU A 48 -4.58 -7.29 28.71
C GLU A 48 -5.50 -7.79 27.57
N SER A 49 -5.79 -6.93 26.60
CA SER A 49 -6.56 -7.33 25.42
C SER A 49 -5.62 -7.44 24.20
N PRO A 50 -5.17 -8.64 23.82
CA PRO A 50 -4.54 -8.85 22.51
C PRO A 50 -5.51 -8.60 21.35
N ASN A 51 -6.82 -8.41 21.63
CA ASN A 51 -7.89 -8.30 20.65
C ASN A 51 -8.60 -6.93 20.58
N THR A 52 -8.12 -5.87 21.25
CA THR A 52 -8.63 -4.54 20.89
C THR A 52 -8.07 -4.20 19.52
N PRO A 53 -8.91 -3.99 18.48
CA PRO A 53 -8.41 -3.51 17.20
C PRO A 53 -7.60 -2.27 17.51
N GLN A 54 -6.31 -2.26 17.14
CA GLN A 54 -5.45 -1.10 17.33
C GLN A 54 -6.24 0.08 16.80
N ALA A 55 -6.70 0.96 17.70
CA ALA A 55 -7.51 2.11 17.32
C ALA A 55 -6.79 2.75 16.15
N GLU A 56 -7.43 2.76 14.98
CA GLU A 56 -6.79 3.21 13.74
C GLU A 56 -6.17 4.55 14.07
N LYS A 57 -4.83 4.60 13.99
CA LYS A 57 -4.08 5.79 14.39
C LYS A 57 -4.73 6.95 13.66
N ARG A 58 -5.13 7.99 14.41
CA ARG A 58 -5.69 9.26 13.93
C ARG A 58 -4.71 9.90 12.93
N GLY A 59 -4.67 9.33 11.73
CA GLY A 59 -3.83 9.73 10.63
C GLY A 59 -4.62 10.69 9.77
N ARG A 60 -3.89 11.51 9.01
CA ARG A 60 -4.50 12.28 7.94
C ARG A 60 -5.24 11.31 7.01
N LYS A 61 -6.51 11.58 6.73
CA LYS A 61 -7.29 10.82 5.74
C LYS A 61 -6.49 10.73 4.44
N ARG A 62 -6.44 9.53 3.87
CA ARG A 62 -5.75 9.31 2.60
C ARG A 62 -6.52 10.07 1.52
N LYS A 63 -5.79 10.53 0.51
CA LYS A 63 -6.39 11.18 -0.67
C LYS A 63 -6.88 10.19 -1.71
N PHE A 64 -6.41 8.94 -1.57
CA PHE A 64 -6.70 7.81 -2.44
C PHE A 64 -7.00 6.61 -1.54
N ASP A 65 -8.28 6.26 -1.46
CA ASP A 65 -8.82 5.24 -0.55
C ASP A 65 -8.95 3.88 -1.23
N GLU A 66 -9.22 2.83 -0.47
CA GLU A 66 -9.36 1.44 -0.95
C GLU A 66 -10.40 1.35 -2.08
N ALA A 67 -11.56 1.98 -1.92
CA ALA A 67 -12.61 2.02 -2.94
C ALA A 67 -12.12 2.63 -4.27
N GLN A 68 -11.18 3.58 -4.23
CA GLN A 68 -10.62 4.16 -5.44
C GLN A 68 -9.59 3.23 -6.09
N VAL A 69 -8.91 2.41 -5.30
CA VAL A 69 -8.04 1.33 -5.80
C VAL A 69 -8.89 0.29 -6.53
N GLU A 70 -10.01 -0.13 -5.94
CA GLU A 70 -10.94 -1.09 -6.54
C GLU A 70 -11.53 -0.59 -7.85
N LEU A 71 -11.90 0.69 -7.95
CA LEU A 71 -12.38 1.29 -9.21
C LEU A 71 -11.34 1.18 -10.31
N VAL A 72 -10.07 1.46 -9.99
CA VAL A 72 -8.97 1.35 -10.96
C VAL A 72 -8.69 -0.09 -11.34
N ASP A 73 -8.72 -1.01 -10.38
CA ASP A 73 -8.55 -2.44 -10.61
C ASP A 73 -9.62 -3.01 -11.54
N HIS A 74 -10.89 -2.75 -11.21
CA HIS A 74 -12.03 -3.17 -12.01
C HIS A 74 -11.99 -2.58 -13.43
N PHE A 75 -11.66 -1.29 -13.54
CA PHE A 75 -11.46 -0.68 -14.84
C PHE A 75 -10.37 -1.40 -15.62
N TYR A 76 -9.17 -1.58 -15.04
CA TYR A 76 -8.01 -2.13 -15.73
C TYR A 76 -8.20 -3.59 -16.19
N TYR A 77 -8.75 -4.46 -15.34
CA TYR A 77 -8.85 -5.89 -15.65
C TYR A 77 -10.19 -6.32 -16.26
N HIS A 78 -11.29 -5.60 -16.00
CA HIS A 78 -12.63 -6.07 -16.37
C HIS A 78 -13.35 -5.19 -17.39
N THR A 79 -13.06 -3.88 -17.43
CA THR A 79 -13.79 -2.95 -18.30
C THR A 79 -12.93 -2.43 -19.46
N SER A 80 -11.62 -2.37 -19.29
CA SER A 80 -10.74 -1.66 -20.21
C SER A 80 -10.39 -2.47 -21.46
N ASN A 81 -10.18 -1.78 -22.57
CA ASN A 81 -9.64 -2.40 -23.76
C ASN A 81 -8.11 -2.58 -23.59
N PRO A 82 -7.58 -3.81 -23.59
CA PRO A 82 -6.18 -4.09 -23.23
C PRO A 82 -5.16 -3.41 -24.17
N TRP A 83 -5.59 -3.02 -25.37
CA TRP A 83 -4.73 -2.39 -26.36
C TRP A 83 -4.54 -0.88 -26.17
N ASN A 84 -5.58 -0.17 -25.71
CA ASN A 84 -5.58 1.29 -25.62
C ASN A 84 -5.46 1.79 -24.19
N ASP A 85 -6.13 1.12 -23.26
CA ASP A 85 -6.28 1.62 -21.89
C ASP A 85 -5.14 1.16 -20.97
N HIS A 86 -4.48 0.03 -21.28
CA HIS A 86 -3.31 -0.45 -20.52
C HIS A 86 -2.05 0.39 -20.74
N ARG A 87 -2.08 1.31 -21.72
CA ARG A 87 -0.99 2.24 -22.04
C ARG A 87 -1.17 3.61 -21.43
N LEU A 88 -2.27 3.83 -20.69
CA LEU A 88 -2.56 5.11 -20.08
C LEU A 88 -1.55 5.45 -19.00
N SER A 89 -1.29 6.74 -18.81
CA SER A 89 -0.57 7.21 -17.65
C SER A 89 -1.37 6.90 -16.38
N TRP A 90 -0.70 6.83 -15.22
CA TRP A 90 -1.40 6.59 -13.94
C TRP A 90 -2.50 7.60 -13.65
N GLN A 91 -2.34 8.85 -14.07
CA GLN A 91 -3.36 9.90 -13.90
C GLN A 91 -4.55 9.69 -14.84
N ASP A 92 -4.29 9.35 -16.10
CA ASP A 92 -5.34 9.09 -17.07
C ASP A 92 -6.12 7.81 -16.74
N LEU A 93 -5.43 6.80 -16.22
CA LEU A 93 -6.03 5.57 -15.73
C LEU A 93 -7.00 5.86 -14.57
N ALA A 94 -6.55 6.61 -13.56
CA ALA A 94 -7.40 7.01 -12.44
C ALA A 94 -8.61 7.83 -12.92
N LYS A 95 -8.40 8.77 -13.86
CA LYS A 95 -9.46 9.60 -14.43
C LYS A 95 -10.50 8.78 -15.19
N LYS A 96 -10.08 7.83 -16.04
CA LYS A 96 -11.01 6.97 -16.80
C LYS A 96 -11.75 5.98 -15.91
N ALA A 97 -11.11 5.50 -14.84
CA ALA A 97 -11.74 4.64 -13.85
C ALA A 97 -12.75 5.37 -12.95
N GLY A 98 -12.89 6.71 -13.07
CA GLY A 98 -13.74 7.50 -12.17
C GLY A 98 -13.15 7.70 -10.77
N ALA A 99 -11.88 7.34 -10.57
CA ALA A 99 -11.15 7.59 -9.33
C ALA A 99 -10.60 9.02 -9.28
N ASN A 100 -10.17 9.48 -8.10
CA ASN A 100 -9.68 10.86 -7.93
C ASN A 100 -8.36 11.11 -8.71
N PRO A 101 -8.38 11.94 -9.77
CA PRO A 101 -7.21 12.18 -10.59
C PRO A 101 -6.27 13.26 -10.01
N GLN A 102 -6.69 13.98 -8.96
CA GLN A 102 -5.90 15.06 -8.34
C GLN A 102 -4.77 14.54 -7.43
N CYS A 103 -4.65 13.24 -7.26
CA CYS A 103 -3.53 12.65 -6.54
C CYS A 103 -2.23 12.80 -7.34
N SER A 104 -1.12 13.03 -6.64
CA SER A 104 0.19 13.04 -7.30
C SER A 104 0.46 11.68 -7.93
N THR A 105 1.18 11.65 -9.05
CA THR A 105 1.63 10.40 -9.70
C THR A 105 2.41 9.49 -8.74
N SER A 106 3.18 10.07 -7.82
CA SER A 106 3.89 9.31 -6.76
C SER A 106 2.94 8.62 -5.77
N THR A 107 1.83 9.28 -5.41
CA THR A 107 0.80 8.70 -4.54
C THR A 107 0.12 7.55 -5.26
N LEU A 108 -0.35 7.78 -6.50
CA LEU A 108 -0.99 6.76 -7.33
C LEU A 108 -0.09 5.53 -7.54
N LYS A 109 1.18 5.74 -7.88
CA LYS A 109 2.14 4.64 -8.03
C LYS A 109 2.31 3.83 -6.75
N ARG A 110 2.34 4.47 -5.58
CA ARG A 110 2.49 3.78 -4.29
C ARG A 110 1.23 2.99 -3.95
N THR A 111 0.05 3.57 -4.14
CA THR A 111 -1.23 2.95 -3.78
C THR A 111 -1.64 1.84 -4.74
N LEU A 112 -1.36 1.98 -6.03
CA LEU A 112 -1.71 1.00 -7.07
C LEU A 112 -0.62 -0.06 -7.29
N LYS A 113 0.56 0.08 -6.67
CA LYS A 113 1.65 -0.91 -6.74
C LYS A 113 1.20 -2.35 -6.45
N PRO A 114 0.33 -2.62 -5.45
CA PRO A 114 -0.14 -3.97 -5.15
C PRO A 114 -0.93 -4.63 -6.28
N LEU A 115 -1.56 -3.84 -7.16
CA LEU A 115 -2.37 -4.35 -8.27
C LEU A 115 -1.54 -4.95 -9.43
N VAL A 116 -0.20 -4.86 -9.34
CA VAL A 116 0.74 -5.37 -10.35
C VAL A 116 0.42 -4.87 -11.77
N ILE A 117 -0.18 -3.68 -11.88
CA ILE A 117 -0.50 -3.06 -13.15
C ILE A 117 0.82 -2.69 -13.85
N HIS A 118 1.18 -3.49 -14.86
CA HIS A 118 2.35 -3.25 -15.68
C HIS A 118 2.04 -2.13 -16.68
N THR A 119 2.27 -0.88 -16.29
CA THR A 119 2.40 0.20 -17.29
C THR A 119 3.64 -0.10 -18.14
N ARG A 120 3.46 -0.78 -19.28
CA ARG A 120 4.56 -0.99 -20.23
C ARG A 120 5.06 0.39 -20.64
N PRO A 121 6.36 0.69 -20.51
CA PRO A 121 6.89 1.95 -20.99
C PRO A 121 6.54 2.08 -22.47
N GLU A 122 6.11 3.27 -22.87
CA GLU A 122 5.79 3.56 -24.26
C GLU A 122 7.02 3.23 -25.12
N THR A 123 6.87 2.24 -26.01
CA THR A 123 7.90 1.96 -27.00
C THR A 123 8.02 3.18 -27.90
N LYS A 124 9.14 3.90 -27.83
CA LYS A 124 9.42 5.04 -28.70
C LYS A 124 9.25 4.61 -30.15
N LYS A 125 8.14 5.00 -30.78
CA LYS A 125 7.95 4.77 -32.21
C LYS A 125 8.76 5.81 -32.97
N PRO A 126 9.52 5.43 -34.00
CA PRO A 126 10.14 6.42 -34.88
C PRO A 126 9.04 7.27 -35.52
N ARG A 127 9.23 8.59 -35.52
CA ARG A 127 8.32 9.52 -36.23
C ARG A 127 8.48 9.27 -37.73
N LEU A 128 7.56 8.49 -38.29
CA LEU A 128 7.46 8.25 -39.73
C LEU A 128 6.58 9.34 -40.34
N ASN A 129 7.05 9.96 -41.42
CA ASN A 129 6.22 10.82 -42.24
C ASN A 129 5.13 9.97 -42.94
N ASP A 130 4.05 10.61 -43.39
CA ASP A 130 2.90 9.89 -43.94
C ASP A 130 3.22 9.20 -45.29
N SER A 131 4.14 9.76 -46.06
CA SER A 131 4.65 9.14 -47.30
C SER A 131 5.34 7.79 -47.03
N THR A 132 6.23 7.73 -46.04
CA THR A 132 6.93 6.51 -45.64
C THR A 132 5.99 5.49 -45.01
N LYS A 133 4.95 5.93 -44.28
CA LYS A 133 3.90 5.01 -43.80
C LYS A 133 3.19 4.34 -44.99
N LYS A 134 2.79 5.12 -46.00
CA LYS A 134 2.11 4.61 -47.19
C LYS A 134 2.98 3.62 -47.96
N GLN A 135 4.24 3.95 -48.22
CA GLN A 135 5.19 3.04 -48.88
C GLN A 135 5.41 1.73 -48.12
N ARG A 136 5.48 1.77 -46.78
CA ARG A 136 5.62 0.56 -45.95
C ARG A 136 4.39 -0.33 -46.04
N VAL A 137 3.18 0.26 -46.04
CA VAL A 137 1.92 -0.49 -46.17
C VAL A 137 1.83 -1.11 -47.57
N GLU A 138 2.11 -0.35 -48.63
CA GLU A 138 2.09 -0.86 -50.01
C GLU A 138 3.10 -1.99 -50.22
N ARG A 139 4.31 -1.86 -49.68
CA ARG A 139 5.34 -2.91 -49.72
C ARG A 139 4.87 -4.17 -48.99
N ALA A 140 4.36 -4.04 -47.76
CA ALA A 140 3.85 -5.17 -47.00
C ALA A 140 2.67 -5.86 -47.72
N GLN A 141 1.78 -5.09 -48.33
CA GLN A 141 0.68 -5.63 -49.15
C GLN A 141 1.17 -6.36 -50.39
N ARG A 142 2.24 -5.89 -51.04
CA ARG A 142 2.85 -6.56 -52.20
C ARG A 142 3.52 -7.88 -51.80
N GLU A 143 4.26 -7.87 -50.71
CA GLU A 143 4.93 -9.07 -50.16
C GLU A 143 3.89 -10.13 -49.72
N LEU A 144 2.79 -9.71 -49.07
CA LEU A 144 1.71 -10.60 -48.67
C LEU A 144 0.91 -11.18 -49.86
N LYS A 145 0.84 -10.46 -50.98
CA LYS A 145 0.18 -10.92 -52.21
C LYS A 145 1.05 -11.89 -53.04
N GLY A 146 2.27 -12.20 -52.58
CA GLY A 146 3.14 -13.18 -53.25
C GLY A 146 3.64 -12.75 -54.63
N CYS A 147 3.59 -11.45 -54.95
CA CYS A 147 4.09 -10.95 -56.23
C CYS A 147 5.61 -10.71 -56.15
N TYR A 148 6.38 -11.77 -56.44
CA TYR A 148 7.73 -11.67 -57.00
C TYR A 148 7.67 -11.90 -58.51
#